data_AF-A0A955KM22-F1
#
_entry.id   AF-A0A955KM22-F1
#
_cell.length_a   1.000
_cell.length_b   1.000
_cell.length_c   1.000
_cell.angle_alpha   90.00
_cell.angle_beta   90.00
_cell.angle_gamma   90.00
#
_symmetry.space_group_name_H-M   'P 1'
#
loop_
_entity.id
_entity.type
_entity.pdbx_description
1 polymer ?
#
loop_
_entity_poly.entity_id
_entity_poly.type
_entity_poly.pdbx_seq_one_letter_code
_entity_poly.pdbx_strand_id
1 'polypeptide(L)' 'MVTIPEKTVIHQKITIRHNGVDYQGWEHRKESFDENSELDGQPIKLICDLSTTPDVEGSHYGICRVVKEGVD' A
#
# COMPACT_ATOMS: atom_id res chain seq x y z
N MET A 1 23.06 17.88 25.13
CA MET A 1 22.07 16.89 24.69
C MET A 1 21.79 17.17 23.22
N VAL A 2 22.08 16.23 22.32
CA VAL A 2 21.80 16.36 20.89
C VAL A 2 20.53 15.55 20.61
N THR A 3 19.49 16.20 20.11
CA THR A 3 18.28 15.51 19.65
C THR A 3 18.51 15.05 18.23
N ILE A 4 18.48 13.73 17.99
CA ILE A 4 18.43 13.19 16.64
C ILE A 4 16.96 13.28 16.20
N PRO A 5 16.64 13.90 15.06
CA PRO A 5 15.27 13.90 14.57
C PRO A 5 14.85 12.45 14.30
N GLU A 6 13.83 11.99 15.02
CA GLU A 6 13.21 10.71 14.76
C GLU A 6 12.35 10.85 13.51
N LYS A 7 12.74 10.16 12.44
CA LYS A 7 11.91 10.06 11.25
C LYS A 7 11.09 8.79 11.36
N THR A 8 9.78 8.94 11.52
CA THR A 8 8.84 7.82 11.44
C THR A 8 8.84 7.28 10.01
N VAL A 9 9.07 5.98 9.86
CA VAL A 9 8.84 5.27 8.60
C VAL A 9 8.04 4.02 8.92
N ILE A 10 6.81 3.98 8.44
CA ILE A 10 5.90 2.85 8.58
C ILE A 10 5.89 2.12 7.25
N HIS A 11 6.18 0.82 7.30
CA HIS A 11 6.15 -0.05 6.15
C HIS A 11 4.94 -0.98 6.23
N GLN A 12 4.03 -0.86 5.26
CA GLN A 12 2.80 -1.65 5.18
C GLN A 12 2.92 -2.66 4.06
N LYS A 13 2.51 -3.90 4.34
CA LYS A 13 2.52 -4.98 3.35
C LYS A 13 1.26 -5.83 3.44
N ILE A 14 0.67 -6.16 2.30
CA ILE A 14 -0.40 -7.15 2.15
C ILE A 14 0.13 -8.28 1.28
N THR A 15 0.14 -9.48 1.83
CA THR A 15 0.42 -10.72 1.11
C THR A 15 -0.87 -11.50 0.94
N ILE A 16 -1.19 -11.86 -0.30
CA ILE A 16 -2.36 -12.68 -0.62
C ILE A 16 -1.87 -14.11 -0.87
N ARG A 17 -2.45 -15.08 -0.16
CA ARG A 17 -2.13 -16.51 -0.37
C ARG A 17 -3.29 -17.20 -1.06
N HIS A 18 -3.03 -17.79 -2.23
CA HIS A 18 -4.04 -18.52 -3.00
C HIS A 18 -3.39 -19.74 -3.68
N ASN A 19 -4.00 -20.92 -3.56
CA ASN A 19 -3.51 -22.18 -4.13
C ASN A 19 -2.03 -22.50 -3.81
N GLY A 20 -1.58 -22.15 -2.60
CA GLY A 20 -0.19 -22.35 -2.17
C GLY A 20 0.82 -21.36 -2.75
N VAL A 21 0.37 -20.37 -3.52
CA VAL A 21 1.20 -19.29 -4.08
C VAL A 21 0.98 -18.01 -3.27
N ASP A 22 2.08 -17.32 -2.97
CA ASP A 22 2.07 -16.00 -2.34
C ASP A 22 2.18 -14.91 -3.41
N TYR A 23 1.23 -13.99 -3.38
CA TYR A 23 1.17 -12.83 -4.24
C TYR A 23 1.46 -11.58 -3.43
N GLN A 24 2.36 -10.74 -3.93
CA GLN A 24 2.62 -9.43 -3.36
C GLN A 24 1.48 -8.47 -3.73
N GLY A 25 0.49 -8.36 -2.83
CA GLY A 25 -0.70 -7.54 -3.03
C GLY A 25 -0.41 -6.05 -2.96
N TRP A 26 0.22 -5.62 -1.88
CA TRP A 26 0.49 -4.21 -1.59
C TRP A 26 1.77 -4.07 -0.78
N GLU A 27 2.59 -3.08 -1.11
CA GLU A 27 3.73 -2.62 -0.34
C GLU A 27 3.79 -1.09 -0.44
N HIS A 28 3.73 -0.41 0.70
CA HIS A 28 3.73 1.06 0.75
C HIS A 28 4.47 1.54 2.00
N ARG A 29 5.14 2.68 1.87
CA ARG A 29 5.82 3.35 2.97
C ARG A 29 5.19 4.71 3.21
N LYS A 30 4.88 4.98 4.47
CA LYS A 30 4.38 6.29 4.92
C LYS A 30 5.22 6.82 6.07
N GLU A 31 5.21 8.13 6.22
CA GLU A 31 6.00 8.85 7.23
C GLU A 31 5.14 9.53 8.30
N SER A 32 3.83 9.25 8.29
CA SER A 32 2.84 9.78 9.24
C SER A 32 2.05 8.64 9.89
N PHE A 33 1.63 8.82 11.14
CA PHE A 33 0.68 7.93 11.81
C PHE A 33 -0.79 8.26 11.49
N ASP A 34 -1.04 9.33 10.73
CA ASP A 34 -2.40 9.75 10.39
C ASP A 34 -3.16 8.65 9.66
N GLU A 35 -4.47 8.57 9.94
CA GLU A 35 -5.35 7.61 9.31
C GLU A 35 -5.43 7.88 7.80
N ASN A 36 -5.38 6.81 6.99
CA ASN A 36 -5.52 6.89 5.54
C ASN A 36 -4.48 7.78 4.81
N SER A 37 -3.36 8.10 5.47
CA SER A 37 -2.30 8.95 4.91
C SER A 37 -1.61 8.35 3.69
N GLU A 38 -1.83 7.07 3.40
CA GLU A 38 -1.35 6.37 2.20
C GLU A 38 -2.01 6.89 0.92
N LEU A 39 -3.24 7.40 1.05
CA LEU A 39 -4.12 7.85 -0.03
C LEU A 39 -4.72 9.23 0.26
N ASP A 40 -3.93 10.13 0.86
CA ASP A 40 -4.32 11.52 1.14
C ASP A 40 -5.64 11.64 1.93
N GLY A 41 -5.84 10.75 2.90
CA GLY A 41 -7.02 10.71 3.76
C GLY A 41 -8.17 9.84 3.25
N GLN A 42 -8.05 9.23 2.06
CA GLN A 42 -9.05 8.32 1.52
C GLN A 42 -8.88 6.89 2.03
N PRO A 43 -9.98 6.18 2.37
CA PRO A 43 -9.88 4.79 2.83
C PRO A 43 -9.29 3.89 1.75
N ILE A 44 -8.46 2.95 2.18
CA ILE A 44 -7.87 1.94 1.28
C ILE A 44 -8.98 1.00 0.78
N LYS A 45 -9.30 1.11 -0.52
CA LYS A 45 -10.15 0.19 -1.26
C LYS A 45 -9.34 -0.38 -2.42
N LEU A 46 -9.15 -1.70 -2.43
CA LEU A 46 -8.24 -2.37 -3.37
C LEU A 46 -8.98 -3.42 -4.20
N ILE A 47 -8.63 -3.50 -5.49
CA ILE A 47 -8.92 -4.67 -6.34
C ILE A 47 -7.58 -5.27 -6.76
N CYS A 48 -7.43 -6.59 -6.63
CA CYS A 48 -6.18 -7.28 -6.93
C CYS A 48 -6.45 -8.41 -7.92
N ASP A 49 -5.75 -8.41 -9.05
CA ASP A 49 -5.83 -9.47 -10.05
C ASP A 49 -4.63 -10.42 -9.89
N LEU A 50 -4.91 -11.68 -9.55
CA LEU A 50 -3.89 -12.71 -9.32
C LEU A 50 -3.11 -13.08 -10.59
N SER A 51 -3.62 -12.72 -11.78
CA SER A 51 -2.93 -12.94 -13.06
C SER A 51 -1.93 -11.84 -13.41
N THR A 52 -1.97 -10.71 -12.69
CA THR A 52 -1.10 -9.55 -12.93
C THR A 52 0.24 -9.71 -12.22
N THR A 53 1.32 -9.24 -12.85
CA THR A 53 2.62 -9.12 -12.20
C THR A 53 2.67 -7.87 -11.32
N PRO A 54 3.26 -7.92 -10.11
CA PRO A 54 3.40 -6.74 -9.27
C PRO A 54 4.08 -5.58 -10.00
N ASP A 55 3.51 -4.38 -9.86
CA ASP A 55 4.05 -3.15 -10.47
C ASP A 55 3.86 -1.95 -9.53
N VAL A 56 4.50 -0.83 -9.87
CA VAL A 56 4.37 0.44 -9.14
C VAL A 56 3.16 1.20 -9.65
N GLU A 57 2.32 1.67 -8.73
CA GLU A 57 1.28 2.65 -9.00
C GLU A 57 1.39 3.80 -8.00
N GLY A 58 1.71 4.99 -8.49
CA GLY A 58 1.97 6.14 -7.62
C GLY A 58 3.07 5.81 -6.59
N SER A 59 2.68 5.66 -5.33
CA SER A 59 3.55 5.42 -4.19
C SER A 59 3.51 3.99 -3.62
N HIS A 60 2.76 3.06 -4.23
CA HIS A 60 2.65 1.68 -3.77
C HIS A 60 3.10 0.68 -4.83
N TYR A 61 3.46 -0.52 -4.39
CA TYR A 61 3.92 -1.62 -5.25
C TYR A 61 3.14 -2.90 -4.96
N GLY A 62 2.65 -3.59 -5.99
CA GLY A 62 1.94 -4.85 -5.85
C GLY A 62 0.98 -5.15 -6.98
N ILE A 63 0.20 -6.22 -6.83
CA ILE A 63 -0.87 -6.60 -7.79
C ILE A 63 -2.20 -5.89 -7.52
N CYS A 64 -2.33 -5.22 -6.38
CA CYS A 64 -3.54 -4.48 -6.01
C CYS A 64 -3.51 -3.06 -6.58
N ARG A 65 -4.68 -2.59 -7.01
CA ARG A 65 -4.94 -1.27 -7.57
C ARG A 65 -5.94 -0.54 -6.68
N VAL A 66 -5.80 0.77 -6.52
CA VAL A 66 -6.71 1.58 -5.70
C VAL A 66 -8.00 1.85 -6.47
N VAL A 67 -9.12 1.52 -5.86
CA VAL A 67 -10.44 1.86 -6.39
C VAL A 67 -10.82 3.26 -5.90
N LYS A 68 -11.01 4.19 -6.83
CA LYS A 68 -11.57 5.51 -6.51
C LYS A 68 -13.09 5.41 -6.52
N GLU A 69 -13.77 5.84 -5.46
CA GLU A 69 -15.21 6.02 -5.52
C GLU A 69 -15.54 7.20 -6.45
N GLY A 70 -16.32 6.92 -7.50
CA GLY A 70 -16.84 7.95 -8.41
C GLY A 70 -16.12 8.12 -9.75
N VAL A 71 -15.33 7.15 -10.21
CA VAL A 71 -14.83 7.10 -11.60
C VAL A 71 -15.10 5.71 -12.16
N ASP A 72 -16.00 5.65 -13.14
CA ASP A 72 -16.24 4.51 -14.02
C ASP A 72 -15.03 4.19 -14.91
#